data_AF-A0A8J5ZY96-F1
#
_entry.id   AF-A0A8J5ZY96-F1
#
_cell.length_a   1.000
_cell.length_b   1.000
_cell.length_c   1.000
_cell.angle_alpha   90.00
_cell.angle_beta   90.00
_cell.angle_gamma   90.00
#
_symmetry.space_group_name_H-M   'P 1'
#
loop_
_entity.id
_entity.type
_entity.pdbx_description
1 polymer ?
#
loop_
_entity_poly.entity_id
_entity_poly.type
_entity_poly.pdbx_seq_one_letter_code
_entity_poly.pdbx_strand_id
1 'polypeptide(L)'
;SVCHNAAVAQSCGPRAPTSLEAAKESPRIYTREEVSSHCSPETRIWVTLGNEVFDVTEFVDLHPGGPSKLMLAAGGPLEPFWALYAVHNQSDVREILAQYKIGELSPEDKPLSTLKTSDPYANDPTRHPALKVNSQRPFNAEPPPGLLTDNYITPNPIFFTRNHLPVPNLNPDTYRLQVVGPSGRRSLSLSLDDLYQFPKHEITATLQCAGNRRSEMSQVKEVKGLEWRAGAISTARWAGARLCDVLAQAGHRRSESEAHVCFEGLDSDPTGTAYGASIPLARAMDPDAEVLLAYEMNGQPLPRDHGFPVRVVVPGVVGARHVKWLGKVSVEPQESYSHWQRRDYKGFSPSVDWDTVDFDSAPAIQELPIQSAITEPQEGETVESGEVTVKGYAWSGGGRAVVRVDVSLDGGLTWQTAKLEGEEQRPRKAWAWRLWQLQATVPTGKKELNIVCKAVDDSYNVQPDTMAPIWNLRGVLSNAWHRVHVHVAP
;
A
#
# COMPACT_ATOMS: atom_id res chain seq x y z
N SER A 1 39.01 61.59 -65.41
CA SER A 1 40.03 62.57 -64.95
C SER A 1 40.15 62.40 -63.43
N VAL A 2 41.11 61.58 -62.98
CA VAL A 2 42.29 62.00 -62.17
C VAL A 2 41.91 62.27 -60.70
N CYS A 3 42.09 61.27 -59.80
CA CYS A 3 43.09 61.23 -58.69
C CYS A 3 42.63 61.94 -57.39
N HIS A 4 42.86 61.52 -56.13
CA HIS A 4 43.95 60.77 -55.46
C HIS A 4 43.50 60.24 -54.06
N ASN A 5 44.36 59.41 -53.46
CA ASN A 5 44.26 58.54 -52.28
C ASN A 5 44.02 59.15 -50.86
N ALA A 6 43.64 58.23 -49.95
CA ALA A 6 43.95 58.08 -48.50
C ALA A 6 42.68 58.06 -47.61
N ALA A 7 42.48 57.22 -46.59
CA ALA A 7 43.39 56.36 -45.82
C ALA A 7 42.65 55.12 -45.23
N VAL A 8 43.46 54.21 -44.70
CA VAL A 8 43.19 52.84 -44.26
C VAL A 8 42.66 52.77 -42.82
N ALA A 9 41.70 51.86 -42.57
CA ALA A 9 41.64 51.06 -41.34
C ALA A 9 40.99 49.70 -41.65
N GLN A 10 41.81 48.65 -41.67
CA GLN A 10 41.44 47.27 -42.00
C GLN A 10 40.57 46.63 -40.93
N SER A 11 39.51 45.97 -41.39
CA SER A 11 38.76 44.94 -40.67
C SER A 11 39.01 43.57 -41.32
N CYS A 12 38.67 42.51 -40.57
CA CYS A 12 38.51 41.10 -40.95
C CYS A 12 39.69 40.13 -40.75
N GLY A 13 39.59 39.39 -39.63
CA GLY A 13 39.72 37.92 -39.50
C GLY A 13 41.08 37.27 -39.79
N PRO A 14 41.27 35.94 -39.57
CA PRO A 14 40.32 34.92 -39.11
C PRO A 14 40.88 33.94 -38.03
N ARG A 15 40.01 33.14 -37.39
CA ARG A 15 40.12 31.66 -37.26
C ARG A 15 39.06 31.09 -36.33
N ALA A 16 38.37 30.06 -36.80
CA ALA A 16 37.49 29.21 -36.03
C ALA A 16 38.28 28.43 -34.95
N PRO A 17 37.75 28.27 -33.72
CA PRO A 17 38.24 27.25 -32.82
C PRO A 17 37.57 25.91 -33.14
N THR A 18 38.44 24.98 -33.49
CA THR A 18 38.34 23.53 -33.44
C THR A 18 37.39 22.95 -32.38
N SER A 19 36.70 21.89 -32.80
CA SER A 19 36.02 20.90 -31.95
C SER A 19 36.83 20.56 -30.70
N LEU A 20 36.27 20.89 -29.53
CA LEU A 20 36.69 20.30 -28.27
C LEU A 20 36.31 18.81 -28.30
N GLU A 21 37.28 17.96 -28.62
CA GLU A 21 37.26 16.60 -28.12
C GLU A 21 37.23 16.70 -26.59
N ALA A 22 36.06 16.42 -26.00
CA ALA A 22 35.98 16.14 -24.58
C ALA A 22 36.86 14.93 -24.32
N ALA A 23 38.01 15.14 -23.68
CA ALA A 23 38.80 14.06 -23.12
C ALA A 23 37.86 13.28 -22.19
N LYS A 24 37.48 12.05 -22.59
CA LYS A 24 36.89 11.09 -21.67
C LYS A 24 37.99 10.75 -20.67
N GLU A 25 38.04 11.47 -19.55
CA GLU A 25 38.79 11.00 -18.39
C GLU A 25 38.34 9.58 -18.09
N SER A 26 39.31 8.66 -17.99
CA SER A 26 39.04 7.28 -17.61
C SER A 26 38.26 7.28 -16.29
N PRO A 27 37.21 6.45 -16.16
CA PRO A 27 36.43 6.41 -14.94
C PRO A 27 37.34 6.12 -13.75
N ARG A 28 37.16 6.85 -12.64
CA ARG A 28 37.86 6.55 -11.39
C ARG A 28 37.54 5.13 -10.98
N ILE A 29 38.56 4.39 -10.54
CA ILE A 29 38.44 2.99 -10.16
C ILE A 29 38.44 2.88 -8.65
N TYR A 30 37.50 2.13 -8.10
CA TYR A 30 37.33 1.90 -6.67
C TYR A 30 37.33 0.42 -6.32
N THR A 31 37.84 0.06 -5.13
CA THR A 31 37.68 -1.30 -4.61
C THR A 31 36.34 -1.47 -3.88
N ARG A 32 35.93 -2.72 -3.63
CA ARG A 32 34.71 -2.97 -2.84
C ARG A 32 34.87 -2.53 -1.39
N GLU A 33 36.06 -2.70 -0.79
CA GLU A 33 36.33 -2.20 0.56
C GLU A 33 36.20 -0.69 0.63
N GLU A 34 36.73 0.04 -0.36
CA GLU A 34 36.59 1.49 -0.44
C GLU A 34 35.12 1.88 -0.46
N VAL A 35 34.31 1.33 -1.38
CA VAL A 35 32.86 1.60 -1.44
C VAL A 35 32.18 1.28 -0.10
N SER A 36 32.51 0.17 0.54
CA SER A 36 31.89 -0.24 1.81
C SER A 36 32.19 0.71 2.98
N SER A 37 33.27 1.48 2.90
CA SER A 37 33.61 2.50 3.90
C SER A 37 32.76 3.77 3.80
N HIS A 38 32.02 3.93 2.70
CA HIS A 38 31.12 5.06 2.42
C HIS A 38 29.66 4.68 2.69
N CYS A 39 29.31 4.51 3.97
CA CYS A 39 28.00 3.98 4.40
C CYS A 39 27.17 4.91 5.32
N SER A 40 27.64 6.13 5.59
CA SER A 40 26.92 7.15 6.37
C SER A 40 27.04 8.55 5.75
N PRO A 41 26.19 9.52 6.14
CA PRO A 41 26.31 10.90 5.66
C PRO A 41 27.70 11.52 5.88
N GLU A 42 28.34 11.21 7.02
CA GLU A 42 29.67 11.72 7.38
C GLU A 42 30.77 11.15 6.47
N THR A 43 30.62 9.89 6.05
CA THR A 43 31.55 9.25 5.12
C THR A 43 31.17 9.46 3.66
N ARG A 44 30.03 10.10 3.37
CA ARG A 44 29.29 9.98 2.09
C ARG A 44 28.71 8.56 1.91
N ILE A 45 27.66 8.47 1.09
CA ILE A 45 26.84 7.27 0.92
C ILE A 45 27.02 6.76 -0.51
N TRP A 46 27.83 5.73 -0.67
CA TRP A 46 28.10 5.14 -1.98
C TRP A 46 27.37 3.83 -2.17
N VAL A 47 26.99 3.55 -3.42
CA VAL A 47 26.31 2.32 -3.82
C VAL A 47 26.86 1.83 -5.15
N THR A 48 26.61 0.56 -5.48
CA THR A 48 27.06 -0.04 -6.75
C THR A 48 25.90 -0.62 -7.55
N LEU A 49 26.01 -0.60 -8.87
CA LEU A 49 25.12 -1.33 -9.78
C LEU A 49 25.97 -1.85 -10.96
N GLY A 50 26.06 -3.16 -11.10
CA GLY A 50 26.99 -3.80 -12.03
C GLY A 50 28.44 -3.48 -11.66
N ASN A 51 29.15 -2.81 -12.55
CA ASN A 51 30.52 -2.31 -12.31
C ASN A 51 30.57 -0.83 -11.97
N GLU A 52 29.44 -0.12 -11.89
CA GLU A 52 29.42 1.33 -11.68
C GLU A 52 29.28 1.67 -10.18
N VAL A 53 29.94 2.76 -9.76
CA VAL A 53 29.92 3.29 -8.40
C VAL A 53 29.23 4.65 -8.40
N PHE A 54 28.29 4.85 -7.49
CA PHE A 54 27.46 6.05 -7.40
C PHE A 54 27.55 6.68 -6.00
N ASP A 55 27.67 8.00 -5.93
CA ASP A 55 27.57 8.77 -4.69
C ASP A 55 26.16 9.36 -4.58
N VAL A 56 25.32 8.70 -3.78
CA VAL A 56 23.90 9.06 -3.64
C VAL A 56 23.65 9.93 -2.42
N THR A 57 24.68 10.52 -1.82
CA THR A 57 24.57 11.29 -0.56
C THR A 57 23.50 12.38 -0.64
N GLU A 58 23.47 13.13 -1.74
CA GLU A 58 22.50 14.22 -1.94
C GLU A 58 21.12 13.72 -2.42
N PHE A 59 21.00 12.45 -2.79
CA PHE A 59 19.75 11.84 -3.27
C PHE A 59 18.96 11.14 -2.17
N VAL A 60 19.62 10.77 -1.07
CA VAL A 60 19.04 9.96 0.00
C VAL A 60 17.75 10.57 0.55
N ASP A 61 17.73 11.87 0.79
CA ASP A 61 16.54 12.57 1.28
C ASP A 61 15.47 12.81 0.20
N LEU A 62 15.87 12.77 -1.08
CA LEU A 62 14.97 12.91 -2.23
C LEU A 62 14.34 11.58 -2.66
N HIS A 63 14.84 10.45 -2.14
CA HIS A 63 14.42 9.12 -2.55
C HIS A 63 12.91 8.92 -2.27
N PRO A 64 12.09 8.53 -3.29
CA PRO A 64 10.64 8.35 -3.13
C PRO A 64 10.19 7.38 -2.04
N GLY A 65 11.01 6.39 -1.69
CA GLY A 65 10.77 5.45 -0.59
C GLY A 65 11.23 5.95 0.78
N GLY A 66 11.69 7.21 0.86
CA GLY A 66 12.36 7.82 2.00
C GLY A 66 13.84 7.38 2.13
N PRO A 67 14.63 8.11 2.93
CA PRO A 67 16.07 7.87 3.11
C PRO A 67 16.34 6.49 3.71
N SER A 68 15.50 6.07 4.67
CA SER A 68 15.63 4.77 5.36
C SER A 68 15.74 3.56 4.43
N LYS A 69 15.10 3.58 3.25
CA LYS A 69 15.11 2.46 2.31
C LYS A 69 16.35 2.44 1.41
N LEU A 70 16.85 3.61 1.00
CA LEU A 70 18.09 3.69 0.23
C LEU A 70 19.31 3.40 1.11
N MET A 71 19.28 3.83 2.37
CA MET A 71 20.33 3.56 3.35
C MET A 71 20.57 2.08 3.62
N LEU A 72 19.60 1.21 3.34
CA LEU A 72 19.79 -0.25 3.41
C LEU A 72 20.85 -0.77 2.42
N ALA A 73 21.10 -0.04 1.33
CA ALA A 73 22.09 -0.37 0.33
C ALA A 73 23.43 0.38 0.50
N ALA A 74 23.55 1.24 1.53
CA ALA A 74 24.73 2.08 1.74
C ALA A 74 26.01 1.23 1.89
N GLY A 75 27.03 1.56 1.10
CA GLY A 75 28.28 0.81 1.00
C GLY A 75 28.18 -0.51 0.24
N GLY A 76 27.08 -0.78 -0.48
CA GLY A 76 26.80 -2.09 -1.08
C GLY A 76 26.15 -2.07 -2.48
N PRO A 77 25.81 -3.26 -3.01
CA PRO A 77 25.16 -3.42 -4.31
C PRO A 77 23.66 -3.12 -4.29
N LEU A 78 23.17 -2.46 -5.34
CA LEU A 78 21.75 -2.15 -5.57
C LEU A 78 20.97 -3.32 -6.17
N GLU A 79 21.63 -4.29 -6.82
CA GLU A 79 20.99 -5.40 -7.54
C GLU A 79 19.96 -6.18 -6.71
N PRO A 80 20.24 -6.57 -5.45
CA PRO A 80 19.25 -7.28 -4.64
C PRO A 80 17.98 -6.44 -4.41
N PHE A 81 18.14 -5.13 -4.23
CA PHE A 81 17.03 -4.19 -4.02
C PHE A 81 16.26 -3.92 -5.30
N TRP A 82 16.93 -3.80 -6.45
CA TRP A 82 16.29 -3.59 -7.75
C TRP A 82 15.56 -4.84 -8.26
N ALA A 83 16.05 -6.04 -7.91
CA ALA A 83 15.32 -7.29 -8.14
C ALA A 83 14.03 -7.37 -7.31
N LEU A 84 14.06 -6.83 -6.08
CA LEU A 84 12.89 -6.78 -5.20
C LEU A 84 11.89 -5.70 -5.62
N TYR A 85 12.38 -4.49 -5.87
CA TYR A 85 11.56 -3.31 -6.15
C TYR A 85 11.65 -2.98 -7.65
N ALA A 86 10.85 -3.69 -8.45
CA ALA A 86 10.94 -3.65 -9.91
C ALA A 86 10.76 -2.24 -10.53
N VAL A 87 10.17 -1.28 -9.79
CA VAL A 87 10.08 0.14 -10.19
C VAL A 87 11.44 0.74 -10.54
N HIS A 88 12.53 0.30 -9.88
CA HIS A 88 13.86 0.82 -10.17
C HIS A 88 14.43 0.35 -11.52
N ASN A 89 13.79 -0.62 -12.19
CA ASN A 89 14.19 -1.04 -13.53
C ASN A 89 13.65 -0.13 -14.64
N GLN A 90 12.82 0.86 -14.32
CA GLN A 90 12.36 1.85 -15.30
C GLN A 90 13.52 2.74 -15.77
N SER A 91 13.46 3.20 -17.02
CA SER A 91 14.56 3.93 -17.66
C SER A 91 14.83 5.28 -17.02
N ASP A 92 13.79 5.99 -16.59
CA ASP A 92 13.86 7.25 -15.84
C ASP A 92 14.60 7.09 -14.50
N VAL A 93 14.35 6.01 -13.76
CA VAL A 93 15.07 5.73 -12.50
C VAL A 93 16.56 5.47 -12.76
N ARG A 94 16.88 4.78 -13.86
CA ARG A 94 18.27 4.57 -14.29
C ARG A 94 18.95 5.87 -14.71
N GLU A 95 18.23 6.76 -15.37
CA GLU A 95 18.72 8.10 -15.75
C GLU A 95 18.99 8.97 -14.52
N ILE A 96 18.12 8.92 -13.51
CA ILE A 96 18.35 9.61 -12.23
C ILE A 96 19.63 9.06 -11.57
N LEU A 97 19.75 7.73 -11.43
CA LEU A 97 20.93 7.11 -10.82
C LEU A 97 22.22 7.47 -11.57
N ALA A 98 22.19 7.51 -12.91
CA ALA A 98 23.35 7.84 -13.74
C ALA A 98 23.95 9.22 -13.44
N GLN A 99 23.15 10.18 -12.96
CA GLN A 99 23.62 11.53 -12.57
C GLN A 99 24.56 11.49 -11.35
N TYR A 100 24.50 10.41 -10.56
CA TYR A 100 25.29 10.23 -9.34
C TYR A 100 26.53 9.35 -9.56
N LYS A 101 26.85 8.95 -10.80
CA LYS A 101 28.00 8.09 -11.09
C LYS A 101 29.31 8.82 -10.78
N ILE A 102 30.16 8.19 -9.96
CA ILE A 102 31.50 8.73 -9.59
C ILE A 102 32.66 7.88 -10.14
N GLY A 103 32.38 6.65 -10.60
CA GLY A 103 33.40 5.79 -11.19
C GLY A 103 32.94 4.36 -11.38
N GLU A 104 33.89 3.43 -11.38
CA GLU A 104 33.68 2.00 -11.61
C GLU A 104 34.48 1.14 -10.63
N LEU A 105 34.03 -0.08 -10.39
CA LEU A 105 34.74 -1.06 -9.57
C LEU A 105 35.99 -1.58 -10.28
N SER A 106 37.00 -1.92 -9.48
CA SER A 106 38.21 -2.59 -9.93
C SER A 106 37.87 -3.88 -10.71
N PRO A 107 38.62 -4.23 -11.77
CA PRO A 107 38.39 -5.47 -12.51
C PRO A 107 38.42 -6.75 -11.66
N GLU A 108 39.14 -6.71 -10.53
CA GLU A 108 39.26 -7.81 -9.56
C GLU A 108 38.04 -7.90 -8.64
N ASP A 109 37.36 -6.77 -8.39
CA ASP A 109 36.13 -6.67 -7.58
C ASP A 109 34.85 -6.73 -8.40
N LYS A 110 34.97 -6.84 -9.74
CA LYS A 110 33.82 -7.02 -10.63
C LYS A 110 32.96 -8.16 -10.09
N PRO A 111 31.64 -7.95 -9.96
CA PRO A 111 30.77 -9.02 -9.52
C PRO A 111 30.97 -10.22 -10.46
N LEU A 112 31.40 -11.36 -9.90
CA LEU A 112 31.34 -12.63 -10.61
C LEU A 112 29.91 -12.73 -11.17
N SER A 113 29.77 -13.08 -12.44
CA SER A 113 28.48 -13.27 -13.13
C SER A 113 27.61 -14.40 -12.53
N THR A 114 27.90 -14.82 -11.31
CA THR A 114 27.24 -15.83 -10.50
C THR A 114 26.22 -15.28 -9.51
N LEU A 115 25.98 -13.97 -9.45
CA LEU A 115 24.67 -13.47 -8.99
C LEU A 115 23.62 -13.82 -10.07
N LYS A 116 23.36 -15.11 -10.27
CA LYS A 116 22.03 -15.57 -10.68
C LYS A 116 21.13 -15.21 -9.51
N THR A 117 20.72 -13.94 -9.46
CA THR A 117 19.59 -13.52 -8.64
C THR A 117 18.40 -14.28 -9.21
N SER A 118 18.11 -15.45 -8.63
CA SER A 118 16.84 -16.11 -8.85
C SER A 118 15.78 -15.08 -8.54
N ASP A 119 14.95 -14.75 -9.53
CA ASP A 119 13.85 -13.82 -9.40
C ASP A 119 13.13 -14.08 -8.06
N PRO A 120 13.15 -13.13 -7.11
CA PRO A 120 12.65 -13.39 -5.75
C PRO A 120 11.16 -13.70 -5.75
N TYR A 121 10.45 -13.37 -6.84
CA TYR A 121 9.04 -13.64 -7.06
C TYR A 121 8.77 -14.94 -7.83
N ALA A 122 9.78 -15.75 -8.16
CA ALA A 122 9.62 -16.95 -8.98
C ALA A 122 8.65 -17.98 -8.37
N ASN A 123 8.54 -18.01 -7.04
CA ASN A 123 7.68 -18.94 -6.30
C ASN A 123 6.35 -18.31 -5.85
N ASP A 124 6.04 -17.12 -6.34
CA ASP A 124 4.75 -16.50 -6.07
C ASP A 124 3.61 -17.37 -6.64
N PRO A 125 2.45 -17.44 -5.97
CA PRO A 125 1.32 -18.23 -6.45
C PRO A 125 0.77 -17.72 -7.78
N THR A 126 0.05 -18.59 -8.51
CA THR A 126 -0.75 -18.18 -9.67
C THR A 126 -2.02 -17.49 -9.19
N ARG A 127 -2.44 -16.42 -9.89
CA ARG A 127 -3.64 -15.63 -9.55
C ARG A 127 -4.68 -15.67 -10.67
N HIS A 128 -5.92 -15.34 -10.32
CA HIS A 128 -7.02 -15.34 -11.26
C HIS A 128 -6.84 -14.23 -12.33
N PRO A 129 -7.03 -14.52 -13.62
CA PRO A 129 -6.75 -13.56 -14.70
C PRO A 129 -7.74 -12.39 -14.78
N ALA A 130 -8.90 -12.49 -14.12
CA ALA A 130 -9.87 -11.39 -14.09
C ALA A 130 -9.43 -10.20 -13.22
N LEU A 131 -8.46 -10.38 -12.32
CA LEU A 131 -7.96 -9.31 -11.47
C LEU A 131 -7.37 -8.17 -12.30
N LYS A 132 -7.63 -6.93 -11.88
CA LYS A 132 -6.99 -5.73 -12.43
C LYS A 132 -5.66 -5.54 -11.70
N VAL A 133 -4.58 -5.89 -12.39
CA VAL A 133 -3.22 -5.86 -11.82
C VAL A 133 -2.63 -4.46 -11.93
N ASN A 134 -2.31 -3.86 -10.78
CA ASN A 134 -1.65 -2.56 -10.70
C ASN A 134 -0.12 -2.72 -10.59
N SER A 135 0.36 -3.84 -10.02
CA SER A 135 1.77 -4.22 -10.04
C SER A 135 1.92 -5.73 -10.07
N GLN A 136 2.84 -6.23 -10.90
CA GLN A 136 3.14 -7.66 -10.97
C GLN A 136 4.16 -8.08 -9.91
N ARG A 137 5.08 -7.19 -9.52
CA ARG A 137 6.23 -7.45 -8.64
C ARG A 137 6.55 -6.23 -7.77
N PRO A 138 6.18 -6.25 -6.48
CA PRO A 138 5.36 -7.26 -5.81
C PRO A 138 3.92 -7.29 -6.35
N PHE A 139 3.24 -8.44 -6.26
CA PHE A 139 1.90 -8.59 -6.82
C PHE A 139 0.86 -7.73 -6.06
N ASN A 140 0.17 -6.85 -6.78
CA ASN A 140 -0.89 -6.00 -6.27
C ASN A 140 -2.02 -5.90 -7.31
N ALA A 141 -3.23 -6.31 -6.94
CA ALA A 141 -4.38 -6.33 -7.84
C ALA A 141 -5.71 -6.22 -7.11
N GLU A 142 -6.72 -5.71 -7.80
CA GLU A 142 -8.10 -5.54 -7.32
C GLU A 142 -9.10 -6.28 -8.22
N PRO A 143 -10.26 -6.74 -7.71
CA PRO A 143 -11.33 -7.24 -8.56
C PRO A 143 -11.88 -6.14 -9.48
N PRO A 144 -12.39 -6.49 -10.67
CA PRO A 144 -13.22 -5.59 -11.47
C PRO A 144 -14.44 -5.09 -10.66
N PRO A 145 -14.89 -3.84 -10.85
CA PRO A 145 -16.00 -3.26 -10.08
C PRO A 145 -17.28 -4.11 -10.07
N GLY A 146 -17.70 -4.65 -11.22
CA GLY A 146 -18.89 -5.51 -11.27
C GLY A 146 -18.75 -6.76 -10.40
N LEU A 147 -17.59 -7.43 -10.43
CA LEU A 147 -17.35 -8.64 -9.63
C LEU A 147 -17.16 -8.33 -8.13
N LEU A 148 -16.80 -7.10 -7.77
CA LEU A 148 -16.52 -6.72 -6.39
C LEU A 148 -17.75 -6.89 -5.49
N THR A 149 -18.93 -6.51 -5.99
CA THR A 149 -20.19 -6.47 -5.22
C THR A 149 -21.23 -7.50 -5.69
N ASP A 150 -20.87 -8.37 -6.64
CA ASP A 150 -21.71 -9.51 -7.07
C ASP A 150 -22.05 -10.47 -5.92
N ASN A 151 -21.19 -10.53 -4.90
CA ASN A 151 -21.40 -11.37 -3.72
C ASN A 151 -21.09 -10.58 -2.45
N TYR A 152 -21.86 -10.83 -1.39
CA TYR A 152 -21.60 -10.25 -0.07
C TYR A 152 -20.23 -10.68 0.49
N ILE A 153 -19.86 -11.94 0.27
CA ILE A 153 -18.56 -12.51 0.58
C ILE A 153 -17.75 -12.60 -0.72
N THR A 154 -16.64 -11.86 -0.80
CA THR A 154 -15.77 -11.87 -1.96
C THR A 154 -15.06 -13.23 -2.07
N PRO A 155 -15.20 -13.95 -3.19
CA PRO A 155 -14.50 -15.22 -3.41
C PRO A 155 -12.97 -15.06 -3.31
N ASN A 156 -12.30 -16.03 -2.66
CA ASN A 156 -10.85 -16.00 -2.44
C ASN A 156 -10.01 -15.66 -3.70
N PRO A 157 -10.28 -16.23 -4.91
CA PRO A 157 -9.46 -15.95 -6.08
C PRO A 157 -9.54 -14.52 -6.62
N ILE A 158 -10.56 -13.74 -6.23
CA ILE A 158 -10.77 -12.36 -6.66
C ILE A 158 -10.74 -11.35 -5.50
N PHE A 159 -10.45 -11.80 -4.28
CA PHE A 159 -10.20 -10.92 -3.15
C PHE A 159 -8.97 -10.05 -3.45
N PHE A 160 -9.05 -8.74 -3.21
CA PHE A 160 -7.95 -7.83 -3.57
C PHE A 160 -6.65 -8.26 -2.88
N THR A 161 -5.53 -8.21 -3.61
CA THR A 161 -4.23 -8.63 -3.10
C THR A 161 -3.30 -7.43 -3.05
N ARG A 162 -2.72 -7.18 -1.88
CA ARG A 162 -1.65 -6.20 -1.68
C ARG A 162 -0.44 -6.91 -1.07
N ASN A 163 0.65 -7.04 -1.83
CA ASN A 163 1.94 -7.54 -1.36
C ASN A 163 2.99 -6.43 -1.43
N HIS A 164 3.78 -6.24 -0.37
CA HIS A 164 4.95 -5.34 -0.39
C HIS A 164 6.22 -6.06 -0.85
N LEU A 165 6.24 -7.38 -0.72
CA LEU A 165 7.39 -8.26 -0.85
C LEU A 165 6.93 -9.58 -1.51
N PRO A 166 7.85 -10.46 -1.93
CA PRO A 166 7.54 -11.80 -2.43
C PRO A 166 6.72 -12.61 -1.44
N VAL A 167 5.89 -13.51 -1.96
CA VAL A 167 5.04 -14.37 -1.13
C VAL A 167 5.88 -15.52 -0.56
N PRO A 168 5.99 -15.64 0.78
CA PRO A 168 6.71 -16.76 1.39
C PRO A 168 6.16 -18.12 0.93
N ASN A 169 7.06 -19.09 0.77
CA ASN A 169 6.71 -20.49 0.50
C ASN A 169 6.93 -21.31 1.77
N LEU A 170 5.91 -21.36 2.63
CA LEU A 170 6.00 -21.92 3.97
C LEU A 170 5.54 -23.37 4.00
N ASN A 171 6.34 -24.24 4.63
CA ASN A 171 5.91 -25.59 4.99
C ASN A 171 5.12 -25.53 6.32
N PRO A 172 3.83 -25.93 6.34
CA PRO A 172 3.00 -25.88 7.55
C PRO A 172 3.54 -26.76 8.69
N ASP A 173 4.20 -27.88 8.41
CA ASP A 173 4.69 -28.81 9.45
C ASP A 173 5.82 -28.19 10.28
N THR A 174 6.66 -27.37 9.62
CA THR A 174 7.80 -26.69 10.24
C THR A 174 7.47 -25.27 10.69
N TYR A 175 6.31 -24.73 10.31
CA TYR A 175 5.89 -23.38 10.69
C TYR A 175 5.80 -23.25 12.21
N ARG A 176 6.32 -22.13 12.74
CA ARG A 176 6.17 -21.77 14.15
C ARG A 176 5.84 -20.29 14.28
N LEU A 177 4.81 -19.99 15.06
CA LEU A 177 4.49 -18.65 15.50
C LEU A 177 5.19 -18.37 16.84
N GLN A 178 6.05 -17.36 16.88
CA GLN A 178 6.64 -16.91 18.14
C GLN A 178 5.72 -15.91 18.82
N VAL A 179 5.36 -16.17 20.08
CA VAL A 179 4.62 -15.21 20.92
C VAL A 179 5.47 -14.89 22.13
N VAL A 180 6.03 -13.67 22.15
CA VAL A 180 6.95 -13.23 23.21
C VAL A 180 6.18 -13.07 24.52
N GLY A 181 6.60 -13.76 25.57
CA GLY A 181 6.02 -13.61 26.92
C GLY A 181 6.56 -12.35 27.62
N PRO A 182 5.83 -11.80 28.62
CA PRO A 182 6.33 -10.67 29.40
C PRO A 182 7.57 -11.07 30.23
N SER A 183 8.32 -10.09 30.74
CA SER A 183 9.54 -10.32 31.53
C SER A 183 9.34 -11.38 32.62
N GLY A 184 10.20 -12.41 32.61
CA GLY A 184 10.13 -13.53 33.56
C GLY A 184 9.10 -14.61 33.21
N ARG A 185 8.36 -14.49 32.11
CA ARG A 185 7.51 -15.55 31.55
C ARG A 185 8.14 -16.14 30.30
N ARG A 186 7.81 -17.41 30.04
CA ARG A 186 8.31 -18.16 28.88
C ARG A 186 7.57 -17.72 27.62
N SER A 187 8.31 -17.36 26.57
CA SER A 187 7.74 -17.16 25.22
C SER A 187 7.21 -18.47 24.65
N LEU A 188 6.11 -18.40 23.91
CA LEU A 188 5.51 -19.53 23.21
C LEU A 188 6.10 -19.66 21.80
N SER A 189 6.23 -20.90 21.34
CA SER A 189 6.55 -21.23 19.94
C SER A 189 5.47 -22.21 19.48
N LEU A 190 4.42 -21.68 18.86
CA LEU A 190 3.21 -22.42 18.55
C LEU A 190 3.30 -22.99 17.13
N SER A 191 3.06 -24.28 16.99
CA SER A 191 2.77 -24.91 15.69
C SER A 191 1.37 -24.55 15.20
N LEU A 192 1.04 -24.95 13.97
CA LEU A 192 -0.31 -24.81 13.45
C LEU A 192 -1.32 -25.68 14.25
N ASP A 193 -0.90 -26.88 14.65
CA ASP A 193 -1.71 -27.78 15.50
C ASP A 193 -1.99 -27.19 16.88
N ASP A 194 -1.02 -26.49 17.47
CA ASP A 194 -1.21 -25.77 18.74
C ASP A 194 -2.24 -24.64 18.58
N LEU A 195 -2.21 -23.92 17.46
CA LEU A 195 -3.19 -22.87 17.15
C LEU A 195 -4.60 -23.43 16.96
N TYR A 196 -4.73 -24.65 16.45
CA TYR A 196 -6.01 -25.35 16.33
C TYR A 196 -6.61 -25.78 17.68
N GLN A 197 -5.81 -25.86 18.75
CA GLN A 197 -6.32 -26.19 20.09
C GLN A 197 -7.06 -25.02 20.76
N PHE A 198 -6.85 -23.78 20.30
CA PHE A 198 -7.63 -22.65 20.79
C PHE A 198 -9.07 -22.72 20.27
N PRO A 199 -10.08 -22.24 21.04
CA PRO A 199 -11.44 -22.15 20.54
C PRO A 199 -11.49 -21.36 19.21
N LYS A 200 -11.90 -22.03 18.14
CA LYS A 200 -12.07 -21.41 16.83
C LYS A 200 -13.18 -20.37 16.90
N HIS A 201 -12.84 -19.12 16.58
CA HIS A 201 -13.80 -18.02 16.44
C HIS A 201 -13.87 -17.61 14.98
N GLU A 202 -15.09 -17.35 14.49
CA GLU A 202 -15.35 -16.91 13.11
C GLU A 202 -16.00 -15.53 13.12
N ILE A 203 -15.56 -14.66 12.21
CA ILE A 203 -16.15 -13.34 11.95
C ILE A 203 -16.20 -13.05 10.46
N THR A 204 -17.24 -12.35 10.02
CA THR A 204 -17.24 -11.70 8.70
C THR A 204 -16.62 -10.31 8.83
N ALA A 205 -15.54 -10.02 8.11
CA ALA A 205 -14.89 -8.71 8.15
C ALA A 205 -14.41 -8.25 6.77
N THR A 206 -14.59 -6.95 6.52
CA THR A 206 -14.08 -6.26 5.34
C THR A 206 -12.66 -5.76 5.61
N LEU A 207 -11.75 -6.01 4.68
CA LEU A 207 -10.44 -5.34 4.65
C LEU A 207 -10.47 -4.26 3.58
N GLN A 208 -10.04 -3.06 3.95
CA GLN A 208 -9.82 -1.96 3.01
C GLN A 208 -8.36 -1.49 3.11
N CYS A 209 -7.70 -1.34 1.97
CA CYS A 209 -6.37 -0.71 1.89
C CYS A 209 -6.47 0.80 2.17
N ALA A 210 -5.47 1.37 2.85
CA ALA A 210 -5.39 2.82 3.07
C ALA A 210 -5.44 3.63 1.76
N GLY A 211 -4.94 3.04 0.67
CA GLY A 211 -4.89 3.65 -0.65
C GLY A 211 -6.06 3.30 -1.57
N ASN A 212 -7.14 2.69 -1.07
CA ASN A 212 -8.35 2.48 -1.89
C ASN A 212 -8.79 3.82 -2.49
N ARG A 213 -9.17 3.83 -3.78
CA ARG A 213 -9.54 5.04 -4.54
C ARG A 213 -8.43 6.09 -4.68
N ARG A 214 -7.15 5.69 -4.61
CA ARG A 214 -6.01 6.61 -4.81
C ARG A 214 -6.07 7.31 -6.16
N SER A 215 -6.50 6.62 -7.23
CA SER A 215 -6.49 7.16 -8.59
C SER A 215 -7.29 8.46 -8.74
N GLU A 216 -8.32 8.65 -7.91
CA GLU A 216 -9.13 9.87 -7.89
C GLU A 216 -8.39 11.05 -7.24
N MET A 217 -7.50 10.77 -6.29
CA MET A 217 -6.63 11.76 -5.66
C MET A 217 -5.54 12.23 -6.63
N SER A 218 -5.01 11.30 -7.44
CA SER A 218 -4.06 11.59 -8.52
C SER A 218 -4.62 12.56 -9.57
N GLN A 219 -5.95 12.66 -9.72
CA GLN A 219 -6.59 13.65 -10.61
C GLN A 219 -6.53 15.09 -10.09
N VAL A 220 -6.33 15.29 -8.77
CA VAL A 220 -6.17 16.62 -8.18
C VAL A 220 -4.72 17.09 -8.33
N LYS A 221 -3.80 16.26 -7.85
CA LYS A 221 -2.35 16.46 -7.89
C LYS A 221 -1.71 15.08 -7.76
N GLU A 222 -0.64 14.84 -8.51
CA GLU A 222 0.09 13.57 -8.50
C GLU A 222 0.52 13.17 -7.07
N VAL A 223 0.40 11.86 -6.77
CA VAL A 223 0.72 11.27 -5.47
C VAL A 223 1.61 10.04 -5.67
N LYS A 224 2.33 9.63 -4.61
CA LYS A 224 3.13 8.39 -4.68
C LYS A 224 2.35 7.21 -4.10
N GLY A 225 2.10 6.20 -4.93
CA GLY A 225 1.50 4.94 -4.50
C GLY A 225 0.97 4.10 -5.66
N LEU A 226 0.36 2.96 -5.33
CA LEU A 226 -0.33 2.12 -6.31
C LEU A 226 -1.64 2.78 -6.74
N GLU A 227 -1.89 2.83 -8.05
CA GLU A 227 -3.06 3.43 -8.69
C GLU A 227 -4.33 2.57 -8.51
N TRP A 228 -4.76 2.44 -7.25
CA TRP A 228 -6.00 1.75 -6.90
C TRP A 228 -7.22 2.54 -7.33
N ARG A 229 -8.18 1.83 -7.92
CA ARG A 229 -9.56 2.30 -8.09
C ARG A 229 -10.37 1.92 -6.85
N ALA A 230 -11.69 1.77 -7.00
CA ALA A 230 -12.60 1.45 -5.91
C ALA A 230 -12.55 -0.01 -5.43
N GLY A 231 -11.64 -0.85 -5.91
CA GLY A 231 -11.56 -2.28 -5.62
C GLY A 231 -10.47 -2.69 -4.63
N ALA A 232 -9.73 -1.77 -3.99
CA ALA A 232 -8.78 -2.14 -2.94
C ALA A 232 -9.47 -2.39 -1.58
N ILE A 233 -10.58 -3.12 -1.65
CA ILE A 233 -11.47 -3.51 -0.55
C ILE A 233 -12.11 -4.87 -0.89
N SER A 234 -12.28 -5.75 0.08
CA SER A 234 -13.00 -7.03 -0.10
C SER A 234 -13.44 -7.60 1.25
N THR A 235 -14.43 -8.48 1.25
CA THR A 235 -15.03 -9.05 2.47
C THR A 235 -14.91 -10.56 2.50
N ALA A 236 -14.53 -11.12 3.64
CA ALA A 236 -14.45 -12.56 3.83
C ALA A 236 -14.90 -12.97 5.24
N ARG A 237 -15.25 -14.25 5.38
CA ARG A 237 -15.38 -14.93 6.68
C ARG A 237 -14.01 -15.43 7.10
N TRP A 238 -13.50 -14.90 8.20
CA TRP A 238 -12.19 -15.26 8.76
C TRP A 238 -12.41 -16.13 9.98
N ALA A 239 -11.64 -17.21 10.10
CA ALA A 239 -11.68 -18.04 11.29
C ALA A 239 -10.28 -18.38 11.80
N GLY A 240 -10.16 -18.43 13.13
CA GLY A 240 -8.90 -18.70 13.80
C GLY A 240 -8.99 -18.61 15.32
N ALA A 241 -7.82 -18.58 15.95
CA ALA A 241 -7.71 -18.32 17.38
C ALA A 241 -7.92 -16.82 17.66
N ARG A 242 -8.59 -16.46 18.75
CA ARG A 242 -8.64 -15.05 19.18
C ARG A 242 -7.28 -14.63 19.72
N LEU A 243 -6.81 -13.46 19.29
CA LEU A 243 -5.51 -12.92 19.72
C LEU A 243 -5.45 -12.75 21.25
N CYS A 244 -6.55 -12.31 21.87
CA CYS A 244 -6.64 -12.13 23.32
C CYS A 244 -6.37 -13.43 24.09
N ASP A 245 -6.83 -14.58 23.58
CA ASP A 245 -6.68 -15.87 24.23
C ASP A 245 -5.23 -16.38 24.12
N VAL A 246 -4.62 -16.19 22.95
CA VAL A 246 -3.21 -16.53 22.72
C VAL A 246 -2.28 -15.67 23.58
N LEU A 247 -2.54 -14.37 23.66
CA LEU A 247 -1.77 -13.45 24.52
C LEU A 247 -1.96 -13.79 26.00
N ALA A 248 -3.18 -14.10 26.43
CA ALA A 248 -3.45 -14.54 27.80
C ALA A 248 -2.69 -15.83 28.15
N GLN A 249 -2.63 -16.81 27.23
CA GLN A 249 -1.85 -18.02 27.41
C GLN A 249 -0.34 -17.74 27.50
N ALA A 250 0.17 -16.75 26.76
CA ALA A 250 1.56 -16.28 26.86
C ALA A 250 1.83 -15.51 28.17
N GLY A 251 0.81 -15.24 28.98
CA GLY A 251 0.90 -14.59 30.29
C GLY A 251 0.68 -13.07 30.25
N HIS A 252 0.26 -12.51 29.12
CA HIS A 252 -0.12 -11.10 29.01
C HIS A 252 -1.49 -10.84 29.62
N ARG A 253 -1.70 -9.61 30.06
CA ARG A 253 -2.96 -9.15 30.64
C ARG A 253 -3.33 -7.81 30.03
N ARG A 254 -4.60 -7.44 30.15
CA ARG A 254 -4.99 -6.04 29.95
C ARG A 254 -4.16 -5.18 30.91
N SER A 255 -3.62 -4.09 30.39
CA SER A 255 -2.90 -3.08 31.16
C SER A 255 -3.60 -1.74 30.99
N GLU A 256 -3.53 -0.92 32.02
CA GLU A 256 -3.92 0.50 31.96
C GLU A 256 -2.81 1.37 31.35
N SER A 257 -1.57 0.86 31.26
CA SER A 257 -0.48 1.55 30.56
C SER A 257 -0.61 1.39 29.04
N GLU A 258 -0.42 2.48 28.30
CA GLU A 258 -0.31 2.45 26.84
C GLU A 258 0.82 1.49 26.42
N ALA A 259 0.43 0.47 25.65
CA ALA A 259 1.30 -0.55 25.10
C ALA A 259 0.71 -1.04 23.78
N HIS A 260 1.51 -1.72 22.98
CA HIS A 260 1.15 -2.17 21.65
C HIS A 260 1.45 -3.65 21.48
N VAL A 261 0.64 -4.33 20.67
CA VAL A 261 0.99 -5.64 20.14
C VAL A 261 1.60 -5.44 18.76
N CYS A 262 2.87 -5.79 18.65
CA CYS A 262 3.67 -5.74 17.42
C CYS A 262 3.61 -7.09 16.71
N PHE A 263 3.47 -7.03 15.40
CA PHE A 263 3.39 -8.17 14.51
C PHE A 263 4.51 -8.09 13.48
N GLU A 264 5.18 -9.21 13.22
CA GLU A 264 6.17 -9.34 12.15
C GLU A 264 5.75 -10.52 11.26
N GLY A 265 5.71 -10.27 9.94
CA GLY A 265 5.51 -11.27 8.91
C GLY A 265 6.79 -12.05 8.62
N LEU A 266 6.67 -13.06 7.77
CA LEU A 266 7.79 -13.87 7.26
C LEU A 266 8.22 -13.43 5.86
N ASP A 267 7.59 -12.41 5.30
CA ASP A 267 8.07 -11.70 4.12
C ASP A 267 9.10 -10.65 4.52
N SER A 268 10.32 -10.78 4.01
CA SER A 268 11.44 -9.87 4.30
C SER A 268 12.08 -9.32 3.04
N ASP A 269 12.61 -8.11 3.13
CA ASP A 269 13.47 -7.55 2.10
C ASP A 269 14.89 -8.18 2.12
N PRO A 270 15.77 -7.90 1.14
CA PRO A 270 17.12 -8.48 1.09
C PRO A 270 17.99 -8.23 2.33
N THR A 271 17.66 -7.22 3.15
CA THR A 271 18.36 -6.97 4.43
C THR A 271 17.86 -7.83 5.58
N GLY A 272 16.84 -8.66 5.35
CA GLY A 272 16.15 -9.41 6.39
C GLY A 272 15.10 -8.58 7.14
N THR A 273 14.79 -7.35 6.71
CA THR A 273 13.76 -6.53 7.36
C THR A 273 12.37 -7.04 6.95
N ALA A 274 11.63 -7.59 7.91
CA ALA A 274 10.28 -8.14 7.70
C ALA A 274 9.19 -7.07 7.64
N TYR A 275 8.07 -7.37 6.94
CA TYR A 275 6.84 -6.59 7.08
C TYR A 275 6.38 -6.60 8.53
N GLY A 276 6.02 -5.43 9.06
CA GLY A 276 5.54 -5.33 10.43
C GLY A 276 4.55 -4.20 10.64
N ALA A 277 3.70 -4.36 11.65
CA ALA A 277 2.73 -3.37 12.07
C ALA A 277 2.41 -3.56 13.56
N SER A 278 1.63 -2.65 14.14
CA SER A 278 1.13 -2.82 15.50
C SER A 278 -0.28 -2.29 15.70
N ILE A 279 -0.96 -2.82 16.72
CA ILE A 279 -2.23 -2.31 17.24
C ILE A 279 -2.10 -2.05 18.75
N PRO A 280 -2.93 -1.18 19.34
CA PRO A 280 -2.95 -1.00 20.80
C PRO A 280 -3.24 -2.30 21.54
N LEU A 281 -2.54 -2.54 22.66
CA LEU A 281 -2.74 -3.71 23.52
C LEU A 281 -4.17 -3.81 24.03
N ALA A 282 -4.79 -2.67 24.35
CA ALA A 282 -6.19 -2.60 24.77
C ALA A 282 -7.12 -3.25 23.74
N ARG A 283 -6.91 -2.99 22.44
CA ARG A 283 -7.68 -3.63 21.35
C ARG A 283 -7.37 -5.13 21.25
N ALA A 284 -6.09 -5.50 21.28
CA ALA A 284 -5.66 -6.88 21.13
C ALA A 284 -6.20 -7.81 22.25
N MET A 285 -6.33 -7.28 23.46
CA MET A 285 -6.86 -7.96 24.64
C MET A 285 -8.37 -7.79 24.83
N ASP A 286 -9.06 -7.14 23.88
CA ASP A 286 -10.51 -6.96 23.92
C ASP A 286 -11.25 -8.06 23.17
N PRO A 287 -11.99 -8.98 23.84
CA PRO A 287 -12.74 -10.01 23.13
C PRO A 287 -13.86 -9.42 22.28
N ASP A 288 -14.32 -8.18 22.58
CA ASP A 288 -15.31 -7.49 21.75
C ASP A 288 -14.72 -6.89 20.47
N ALA A 289 -13.40 -6.66 20.41
CA ALA A 289 -12.70 -6.25 19.19
C ALA A 289 -12.47 -7.41 18.20
N GLU A 290 -12.70 -8.66 18.63
CA GLU A 290 -12.68 -9.88 17.82
C GLU A 290 -11.42 -10.02 16.93
N VAL A 291 -10.24 -9.59 17.42
CA VAL A 291 -8.98 -9.74 16.70
C VAL A 291 -8.60 -11.21 16.61
N LEU A 292 -8.29 -11.69 15.40
CA LEU A 292 -7.97 -13.10 15.14
C LEU A 292 -6.52 -13.29 14.69
N LEU A 293 -5.95 -14.42 15.09
CA LEU A 293 -4.92 -15.13 14.36
C LEU A 293 -5.63 -16.13 13.43
N ALA A 294 -6.01 -15.66 12.25
CA ALA A 294 -6.78 -16.42 11.28
C ALA A 294 -5.90 -17.42 10.53
N TYR A 295 -6.41 -18.64 10.38
CA TYR A 295 -5.83 -19.70 9.55
C TYR A 295 -6.81 -20.20 8.46
N GLU A 296 -8.06 -19.72 8.49
CA GLU A 296 -9.08 -19.98 7.49
C GLU A 296 -9.68 -18.67 6.93
N MET A 297 -10.04 -18.72 5.66
CA MET A 297 -10.72 -17.66 4.91
C MET A 297 -11.78 -18.28 4.01
N ASN A 298 -13.04 -17.88 4.22
CA ASN A 298 -14.22 -18.40 3.54
C ASN A 298 -14.38 -19.92 3.65
N GLY A 299 -14.13 -20.46 4.85
CA GLY A 299 -14.27 -21.89 5.15
C GLY A 299 -13.18 -22.78 4.52
N GLN A 300 -12.12 -22.18 3.99
CA GLN A 300 -10.97 -22.88 3.42
C GLN A 300 -9.69 -22.43 4.13
N PRO A 301 -8.61 -23.23 4.12
CA PRO A 301 -7.29 -22.77 4.52
C PRO A 301 -6.92 -21.47 3.80
N LEU A 302 -6.17 -20.59 4.48
CA LEU A 302 -5.74 -19.34 3.85
C LEU A 302 -5.03 -19.58 2.50
N PRO A 303 -5.39 -18.87 1.44
CA PRO A 303 -4.57 -18.84 0.23
C PRO A 303 -3.20 -18.20 0.51
N ARG A 304 -2.17 -18.58 -0.26
CA ARG A 304 -0.80 -18.07 -0.08
C ARG A 304 -0.72 -16.55 -0.16
N ASP A 305 -1.37 -15.90 -1.12
CA ASP A 305 -1.41 -14.43 -1.23
C ASP A 305 -2.08 -13.73 -0.03
N HIS A 306 -2.90 -14.46 0.73
CA HIS A 306 -3.66 -13.92 1.86
C HIS A 306 -3.09 -14.34 3.22
N GLY A 307 -1.88 -14.91 3.24
CA GLY A 307 -1.11 -15.08 4.48
C GLY A 307 -1.03 -16.50 5.01
N PHE A 308 -1.21 -17.54 4.18
CA PHE A 308 -0.98 -18.92 4.59
C PHE A 308 0.36 -19.11 5.33
N PRO A 309 0.41 -19.81 6.48
CA PRO A 309 -0.71 -20.50 7.12
C PRO A 309 -1.50 -19.64 8.11
N VAL A 310 -0.96 -18.52 8.57
CA VAL A 310 -1.59 -17.66 9.60
C VAL A 310 -1.41 -16.18 9.27
N ARG A 311 -2.49 -15.42 9.42
CA ARG A 311 -2.47 -13.94 9.39
C ARG A 311 -3.14 -13.36 10.63
N VAL A 312 -2.83 -12.10 10.93
CA VAL A 312 -3.66 -11.28 11.81
C VAL A 312 -4.85 -10.76 11.02
N VAL A 313 -6.04 -10.76 11.63
CA VAL A 313 -7.23 -10.04 11.17
C VAL A 313 -7.67 -9.09 12.27
N VAL A 314 -7.69 -7.78 11.98
CA VAL A 314 -8.04 -6.70 12.92
C VAL A 314 -9.31 -5.99 12.44
N PRO A 315 -10.50 -6.42 12.87
CA PRO A 315 -11.76 -5.87 12.37
C PRO A 315 -11.89 -4.35 12.59
N GLY A 316 -12.46 -3.65 11.61
CA GLY A 316 -12.66 -2.19 11.68
C GLY A 316 -11.38 -1.35 11.49
N VAL A 317 -10.23 -1.98 11.23
CA VAL A 317 -8.92 -1.33 11.10
C VAL A 317 -8.38 -1.47 9.67
N VAL A 318 -7.60 -0.48 9.23
CA VAL A 318 -6.95 -0.45 7.91
C VAL A 318 -6.15 -1.72 7.60
N GLY A 319 -6.21 -2.18 6.35
CA GLY A 319 -5.63 -3.46 5.92
C GLY A 319 -4.13 -3.63 6.20
N ALA A 320 -3.39 -2.53 6.38
CA ALA A 320 -1.96 -2.57 6.73
C ALA A 320 -1.68 -3.24 8.10
N ARG A 321 -2.63 -3.23 9.03
CA ARG A 321 -2.42 -3.83 10.37
C ARG A 321 -2.73 -5.33 10.42
N HIS A 322 -3.23 -5.90 9.32
CA HIS A 322 -3.61 -7.30 9.20
C HIS A 322 -2.42 -8.10 8.64
N VAL A 323 -1.33 -8.17 9.42
CA VAL A 323 -0.06 -8.77 9.00
C VAL A 323 -0.27 -10.21 8.51
N LYS A 324 0.19 -10.48 7.30
CA LYS A 324 0.14 -11.80 6.65
C LYS A 324 1.40 -12.60 6.94
N TRP A 325 1.34 -13.91 6.75
CA TRP A 325 2.48 -14.81 6.93
C TRP A 325 3.13 -14.62 8.32
N LEU A 326 2.31 -14.56 9.36
CA LEU A 326 2.70 -14.09 10.68
C LEU A 326 3.81 -14.98 11.27
N GLY A 327 4.95 -14.40 11.63
CA GLY A 327 6.08 -15.11 12.24
C GLY A 327 6.24 -14.81 13.73
N LYS A 328 5.94 -13.58 14.16
CA LYS A 328 6.15 -13.14 15.54
C LYS A 328 5.08 -12.15 16.02
N VAL A 329 4.73 -12.32 17.29
CA VAL A 329 3.87 -11.42 18.08
C VAL A 329 4.63 -11.02 19.34
N SER A 330 4.75 -9.72 19.62
CA SER A 330 5.30 -9.22 20.87
C SER A 330 4.46 -8.09 21.46
N VAL A 331 4.55 -7.89 22.76
CA VAL A 331 3.93 -6.75 23.45
C VAL A 331 5.02 -5.77 23.81
N GLU A 332 4.93 -4.56 23.30
CA GLU A 332 5.95 -3.52 23.39
C GLU A 332 5.36 -2.24 24.00
N PRO A 333 6.16 -1.42 24.71
CA PRO A 333 5.69 -0.14 25.24
C PRO A 333 5.44 0.92 24.16
N GLN A 334 5.88 0.69 22.92
CA GLN A 334 5.71 1.61 21.80
C GLN A 334 5.18 0.88 20.56
N GLU A 335 4.64 1.65 19.61
CA GLU A 335 4.30 1.13 18.29
C GLU A 335 5.48 0.42 17.63
N SER A 336 5.18 -0.51 16.72
CA SER A 336 6.16 -1.16 15.86
C SER A 336 7.08 -0.12 15.23
N TYR A 337 8.38 -0.39 15.22
CA TYR A 337 9.38 0.45 14.56
C TYR A 337 9.50 0.18 13.06
N SER A 338 8.65 -0.69 12.49
CA SER A 338 8.65 -0.97 11.07
C SER A 338 8.44 0.33 10.27
N HIS A 339 9.07 0.40 9.10
CA HIS A 339 8.87 1.52 8.17
C HIS A 339 7.37 1.75 7.88
N TRP A 340 6.60 0.67 7.70
CA TRP A 340 5.17 0.75 7.40
C TRP A 340 4.30 1.21 8.58
N GLN A 341 4.78 1.14 9.82
CA GLN A 341 4.08 1.73 10.97
C GLN A 341 4.50 3.19 11.18
N ARG A 342 5.80 3.50 11.07
CA ARG A 342 6.36 4.80 11.46
C ARG A 342 6.40 5.83 10.33
N ARG A 343 6.67 5.41 9.10
CA ARG A 343 6.99 6.26 7.94
C ARG A 343 6.05 6.05 6.74
N ASP A 344 4.91 5.38 6.95
CA ASP A 344 3.86 5.18 5.94
C ASP A 344 2.49 5.09 6.63
N TYR A 345 1.42 5.06 5.84
CA TYR A 345 0.03 4.89 6.30
C TYR A 345 -0.37 5.92 7.36
N LYS A 346 -0.14 7.20 7.05
CA LYS A 346 -0.54 8.38 7.81
C LYS A 346 -1.21 9.40 6.89
N GLY A 347 -2.20 10.14 7.40
CA GLY A 347 -2.84 11.24 6.69
C GLY A 347 -2.24 12.58 7.09
N PHE A 348 -2.10 13.50 6.14
CA PHE A 348 -1.52 14.83 6.36
C PHE A 348 -2.42 15.91 5.76
N SER A 349 -2.21 17.17 6.17
CA SER A 349 -2.84 18.33 5.55
C SER A 349 -2.51 18.40 4.04
N PRO A 350 -3.43 18.87 3.18
CA PRO A 350 -3.15 19.08 1.76
C PRO A 350 -2.01 20.06 1.45
N SER A 351 -1.59 20.85 2.44
CA SER A 351 -0.45 21.78 2.33
C SER A 351 0.92 21.11 2.48
N VAL A 352 0.97 19.84 2.92
CA VAL A 352 2.24 19.11 3.16
C VAL A 352 2.72 18.46 1.86
N ASP A 353 4.01 18.62 1.55
CA ASP A 353 4.69 17.97 0.43
C ASP A 353 5.93 17.18 0.91
N TRP A 354 6.64 16.54 -0.01
CA TRP A 354 7.75 15.62 0.32
C TRP A 354 8.92 16.27 1.06
N ASP A 355 9.16 17.55 0.84
CA ASP A 355 10.21 18.35 1.49
C ASP A 355 9.83 18.82 2.91
N THR A 356 8.54 18.76 3.25
CA THR A 356 7.98 19.31 4.49
C THR A 356 7.28 18.25 5.36
N VAL A 357 7.18 17.02 4.89
CA VAL A 357 6.49 15.94 5.61
C VAL A 357 7.24 15.53 6.87
N ASP A 358 6.60 15.69 8.01
CA ASP A 358 7.01 15.11 9.28
C ASP A 358 6.08 13.95 9.65
N PHE A 359 6.56 12.71 9.50
CA PHE A 359 5.76 11.54 9.83
C PHE A 359 5.43 11.40 11.32
N ASP A 360 6.18 12.04 12.22
CA ASP A 360 5.92 11.97 13.65
C ASP A 360 4.79 12.93 14.08
N SER A 361 4.42 13.88 13.21
CA SER A 361 3.30 14.83 13.42
C SER A 361 1.90 14.23 13.28
N ALA A 362 1.77 13.03 12.72
CA ALA A 362 0.49 12.37 12.46
C ALA A 362 0.43 10.97 13.10
N PRO A 363 -0.76 10.52 13.54
CA PRO A 363 -0.93 9.16 14.03
C PRO A 363 -0.88 8.14 12.89
N ALA A 364 -0.43 6.92 13.19
CA ALA A 364 -0.60 5.78 12.29
C ALA A 364 -2.10 5.52 12.05
N ILE A 365 -2.51 5.33 10.80
CA ILE A 365 -3.91 4.98 10.50
C ILE A 365 -4.22 3.64 11.18
N GLN A 366 -5.28 3.65 11.99
CA GLN A 366 -5.86 2.47 12.64
C GLN A 366 -7.26 2.28 12.08
N GLU A 367 -8.28 2.81 12.74
CA GLU A 367 -9.64 2.83 12.19
C GLU A 367 -9.72 3.72 10.94
N LEU A 368 -10.53 3.31 9.98
CA LEU A 368 -10.79 4.07 8.76
C LEU A 368 -12.10 4.88 8.87
N PRO A 369 -12.21 6.01 8.16
CA PRO A 369 -13.45 6.78 8.09
C PRO A 369 -14.50 6.04 7.25
N ILE A 370 -15.75 6.54 7.29
CA ILE A 370 -16.83 6.09 6.41
C ILE A 370 -16.42 6.21 4.93
N GLN A 371 -16.75 5.20 4.15
CA GLN A 371 -16.45 5.04 2.73
C GLN A 371 -17.67 4.48 1.98
N SER A 372 -17.82 4.87 0.72
CA SER A 372 -18.70 4.21 -0.26
C SER A 372 -18.19 4.40 -1.67
N ALA A 373 -18.55 3.48 -2.57
CA ALA A 373 -18.33 3.62 -4.00
C ALA A 373 -19.43 2.93 -4.80
N ILE A 374 -19.60 3.40 -6.04
CA ILE A 374 -20.50 2.87 -7.05
C ILE A 374 -19.74 1.80 -7.83
N THR A 375 -20.35 0.65 -8.02
CA THR A 375 -19.78 -0.45 -8.82
C THR A 375 -20.55 -0.71 -10.10
N GLU A 376 -21.82 -0.30 -10.14
CA GLU A 376 -22.70 -0.41 -11.30
C GLU A 376 -23.62 0.83 -11.32
N PRO A 377 -23.76 1.54 -12.46
CA PRO A 377 -23.00 1.35 -13.72
C PRO A 377 -21.52 1.76 -13.58
N GLN A 378 -20.72 1.50 -14.62
CA GLN A 378 -19.32 1.93 -14.69
C GLN A 378 -19.15 3.27 -15.43
N GLU A 379 -18.02 3.94 -15.22
CA GLU A 379 -17.69 5.20 -15.89
C GLU A 379 -17.75 5.05 -17.42
N GLY A 380 -18.50 5.94 -18.07
CA GLY A 380 -18.68 5.99 -19.52
C GLY A 380 -19.67 4.97 -20.08
N GLU A 381 -20.34 4.17 -19.24
CA GLU A 381 -21.35 3.23 -19.68
C GLU A 381 -22.61 3.94 -20.21
N THR A 382 -23.34 3.30 -21.12
CA THR A 382 -24.65 3.77 -21.59
C THR A 382 -25.74 3.01 -20.85
N VAL A 383 -26.61 3.73 -20.13
CA VAL A 383 -27.78 3.18 -19.44
C VAL A 383 -29.06 3.45 -20.23
N GLU A 384 -30.06 2.59 -20.06
CA GLU A 384 -31.36 2.76 -20.71
C GLU A 384 -32.12 3.99 -20.17
N SER A 385 -32.99 4.56 -21.01
CA SER A 385 -33.96 5.56 -20.55
C SER A 385 -35.06 4.89 -19.71
N GLY A 386 -35.72 5.64 -18.83
CA GLY A 386 -36.74 5.12 -17.92
C GLY A 386 -36.17 4.80 -16.54
N GLU A 387 -35.53 3.65 -16.34
CA GLU A 387 -35.01 3.22 -15.05
C GLU A 387 -33.54 2.78 -15.11
N VAL A 388 -32.78 3.12 -14.07
CA VAL A 388 -31.41 2.67 -13.86
C VAL A 388 -31.28 2.03 -12.48
N THR A 389 -30.61 0.88 -12.40
CA THR A 389 -30.21 0.28 -11.13
C THR A 389 -28.78 0.68 -10.83
N VAL A 390 -28.60 1.41 -9.72
CA VAL A 390 -27.28 1.80 -9.22
C VAL A 390 -26.92 0.91 -8.04
N LYS A 391 -25.74 0.28 -8.06
CA LYS A 391 -25.25 -0.58 -6.98
C LYS A 391 -23.88 -0.14 -6.49
N GLY A 392 -23.57 -0.54 -5.27
CA GLY A 392 -22.25 -0.31 -4.70
C GLY A 392 -22.05 -0.92 -3.33
N TYR A 393 -21.00 -0.46 -2.67
CA TYR A 393 -20.70 -0.82 -1.29
C TYR A 393 -20.58 0.44 -0.41
N ALA A 394 -20.75 0.24 0.89
CA ALA A 394 -20.45 1.22 1.93
C ALA A 394 -19.90 0.52 3.18
N TRP A 395 -18.94 1.14 3.86
CA TRP A 395 -18.29 0.59 5.05
C TRP A 395 -17.65 1.69 5.91
N SER A 396 -17.64 1.52 7.23
CA SER A 396 -16.93 2.39 8.18
C SER A 396 -16.03 1.56 9.09
N GLY A 397 -14.90 2.13 9.50
CA GLY A 397 -14.01 1.51 10.48
C GLY A 397 -14.60 1.45 11.88
N GLY A 398 -13.84 0.90 12.83
CA GLY A 398 -14.18 0.87 14.26
C GLY A 398 -15.44 0.09 14.61
N GLY A 399 -16.03 -0.66 13.67
CA GLY A 399 -17.26 -1.42 13.91
C GLY A 399 -18.52 -0.57 13.90
N ARG A 400 -18.43 0.65 13.38
CA ARG A 400 -19.56 1.57 13.19
C ARG A 400 -20.44 1.10 12.04
N ALA A 401 -21.72 0.90 12.30
CA ALA A 401 -22.69 0.45 11.31
C ALA A 401 -22.93 1.51 10.23
N VAL A 402 -23.22 1.10 9.00
CA VAL A 402 -23.67 2.03 7.95
C VAL A 402 -25.17 2.18 8.10
N VAL A 403 -25.63 3.38 8.46
CA VAL A 403 -27.05 3.64 8.73
C VAL A 403 -27.79 4.19 7.51
N ARG A 404 -27.06 4.77 6.54
CA ARG A 404 -27.65 5.30 5.31
C ARG A 404 -26.64 5.39 4.17
N VAL A 405 -27.11 5.17 2.95
CA VAL A 405 -26.43 5.55 1.71
C VAL A 405 -27.36 6.44 0.91
N ASP A 406 -26.88 7.62 0.55
CA ASP A 406 -27.58 8.58 -0.29
C ASP A 406 -26.97 8.56 -1.69
N VAL A 407 -27.82 8.47 -2.72
CA VAL A 407 -27.42 8.43 -4.13
C VAL A 407 -28.08 9.60 -4.86
N SER A 408 -27.30 10.29 -5.70
CA SER A 408 -27.74 11.38 -6.56
C SER A 408 -27.52 10.99 -8.02
N LEU A 409 -28.39 11.46 -8.92
CA LEU A 409 -28.23 11.32 -10.38
C LEU A 409 -27.83 12.65 -11.07
N ASP A 410 -27.71 13.73 -10.30
CA ASP A 410 -27.53 15.11 -10.78
C ASP A 410 -26.27 15.78 -10.20
N GLY A 411 -25.25 14.98 -9.87
CA GLY A 411 -23.96 15.49 -9.39
C GLY A 411 -23.92 15.89 -7.91
N GLY A 412 -24.95 15.51 -7.14
CA GLY A 412 -25.06 15.75 -5.70
C GLY A 412 -26.03 16.86 -5.29
N LEU A 413 -26.92 17.30 -6.19
CA LEU A 413 -27.89 18.36 -5.91
C LEU A 413 -29.14 17.81 -5.20
N THR A 414 -29.64 16.67 -5.67
CA THR A 414 -30.78 15.95 -5.07
C THR A 414 -30.41 14.51 -4.76
N TRP A 415 -31.05 13.93 -3.74
CA TRP A 415 -30.65 12.65 -3.15
C TRP A 415 -31.84 11.72 -2.95
N GLN A 416 -31.61 10.44 -3.18
CA GLN A 416 -32.50 9.33 -2.85
C GLN A 416 -31.76 8.35 -1.94
N THR A 417 -32.46 7.77 -0.97
CA THR A 417 -31.86 6.80 -0.06
C THR A 417 -31.85 5.42 -0.70
N ALA A 418 -30.67 4.81 -0.81
CA ALA A 418 -30.51 3.46 -1.32
C ALA A 418 -30.96 2.41 -0.30
N LYS A 419 -31.40 1.25 -0.81
CA LYS A 419 -31.69 0.08 0.00
C LYS A 419 -30.36 -0.59 0.40
N LEU A 420 -30.12 -0.73 1.70
CA LEU A 420 -28.96 -1.44 2.22
C LEU A 420 -29.21 -2.95 2.23
N GLU A 421 -28.21 -3.74 1.84
CA GLU A 421 -28.23 -5.19 1.76
C GLU A 421 -27.03 -5.82 2.51
N GLY A 422 -27.15 -7.11 2.82
CA GLY A 422 -26.15 -7.86 3.58
C GLY A 422 -26.64 -8.30 4.96
N GLU A 423 -25.73 -8.90 5.72
CA GLU A 423 -25.99 -9.45 7.05
C GLU A 423 -26.33 -8.35 8.08
N GLU A 424 -27.04 -8.72 9.15
CA GLU A 424 -27.37 -7.82 10.26
C GLU A 424 -26.08 -7.30 10.93
N GLN A 425 -25.99 -5.98 11.11
CA GLN A 425 -24.85 -5.36 11.75
C GLN A 425 -25.05 -5.33 13.26
N ARG A 426 -24.15 -6.00 13.98
CA ARG A 426 -24.12 -5.96 15.45
C ARG A 426 -23.61 -4.59 15.92
N PRO A 427 -24.23 -3.94 16.94
CA PRO A 427 -23.76 -2.66 17.45
C PRO A 427 -22.28 -2.70 17.85
N ARG A 428 -21.49 -1.71 17.39
CA ARG A 428 -20.03 -1.60 17.60
C ARG A 428 -19.21 -2.78 17.05
N LYS A 429 -19.83 -3.65 16.25
CA LYS A 429 -19.22 -4.85 15.64
C LYS A 429 -19.64 -5.02 14.19
N ALA A 430 -19.91 -3.92 13.51
CA ALA A 430 -20.25 -3.88 12.10
C ALA A 430 -18.97 -3.98 11.24
N TRP A 431 -18.31 -5.13 11.29
CA TRP A 431 -16.99 -5.32 10.66
C TRP A 431 -17.05 -5.46 9.13
N ALA A 432 -18.19 -5.92 8.63
CA ALA A 432 -18.43 -6.14 7.22
C ALA A 432 -19.19 -4.97 6.59
N TRP A 433 -18.92 -4.72 5.32
CA TRP A 433 -19.60 -3.73 4.51
C TRP A 433 -21.11 -3.95 4.46
N ARG A 434 -21.82 -2.92 4.02
CA ARG A 434 -23.15 -3.04 3.44
C ARG A 434 -23.00 -2.95 1.94
N LEU A 435 -23.62 -3.89 1.23
CA LEU A 435 -23.93 -3.66 -0.17
C LEU A 435 -25.16 -2.76 -0.23
N TRP A 436 -25.36 -2.06 -1.32
CA TRP A 436 -26.54 -1.24 -1.50
C TRP A 436 -26.97 -1.20 -2.96
N GLN A 437 -28.27 -0.99 -3.15
CA GLN A 437 -28.83 -0.76 -4.47
C GLN A 437 -29.93 0.31 -4.43
N LEU A 438 -30.06 1.04 -5.52
CA LEU A 438 -31.15 1.97 -5.78
C LEU A 438 -31.66 1.75 -7.20
N GLN A 439 -32.95 1.46 -7.34
CA GLN A 439 -33.66 1.57 -8.61
C GLN A 439 -34.18 3.01 -8.70
N ALA A 440 -33.69 3.78 -9.68
CA ALA A 440 -34.02 5.18 -9.83
C ALA A 440 -34.57 5.47 -11.22
N THR A 441 -35.57 6.35 -11.30
CA THR A 441 -36.09 6.84 -12.57
C THR A 441 -35.10 7.83 -13.20
N VAL A 442 -34.69 7.56 -14.43
CA VAL A 442 -33.86 8.47 -15.23
C VAL A 442 -34.71 9.69 -15.61
N PRO A 443 -34.29 10.92 -15.28
CA PRO A 443 -35.07 12.11 -15.60
C PRO A 443 -35.26 12.27 -17.12
N THR A 444 -36.50 12.55 -17.56
CA THR A 444 -36.86 12.67 -18.98
C THR A 444 -35.98 13.69 -19.70
N GLY A 445 -35.49 13.31 -20.89
CA GLY A 445 -34.71 14.20 -21.76
C GLY A 445 -33.25 14.40 -21.35
N LYS A 446 -32.75 13.72 -20.31
CA LYS A 446 -31.32 13.68 -19.99
C LYS A 446 -30.59 12.79 -20.98
N LYS A 447 -29.43 13.26 -21.46
CA LYS A 447 -28.50 12.49 -22.31
C LYS A 447 -27.34 11.88 -21.50
N GLU A 448 -27.12 12.40 -20.30
CA GLU A 448 -26.02 12.02 -19.42
C GLU A 448 -26.50 12.14 -17.97
N LEU A 449 -25.94 11.30 -17.09
CA LEU A 449 -26.12 11.35 -15.64
C LEU A 449 -24.76 11.47 -14.96
N ASN A 450 -24.72 12.23 -13.87
CA ASN A 450 -23.58 12.26 -12.96
C ASN A 450 -24.03 11.63 -11.65
N ILE A 451 -23.76 10.34 -11.52
CA ILE A 451 -24.21 9.51 -10.41
C ILE A 451 -23.22 9.67 -9.26
N VAL A 452 -23.73 9.99 -8.08
CA VAL A 452 -22.91 10.22 -6.89
C VAL A 452 -23.43 9.38 -5.73
N CYS A 453 -22.54 8.77 -4.93
CA CYS A 453 -22.93 8.15 -3.67
C CYS A 453 -22.16 8.73 -2.47
N LYS A 454 -22.83 8.77 -1.33
CA LYS A 454 -22.22 9.06 -0.02
C LYS A 454 -22.91 8.25 1.08
N ALA A 455 -22.14 7.82 2.07
CA ALA A 455 -22.64 7.04 3.19
C ALA A 455 -22.56 7.80 4.53
N VAL A 456 -23.35 7.33 5.49
CA VAL A 456 -23.41 7.82 6.88
C VAL A 456 -23.26 6.63 7.82
N ASP A 457 -22.37 6.73 8.81
CA ASP A 457 -22.24 5.72 9.86
C ASP A 457 -23.12 5.98 11.10
N ASP A 458 -23.16 5.04 12.04
CA ASP A 458 -23.96 5.13 13.28
C ASP A 458 -23.47 6.20 14.28
N SER A 459 -22.30 6.77 14.03
CA SER A 459 -21.78 7.95 14.71
C SER A 459 -22.04 9.24 13.91
N TYR A 460 -22.80 9.14 12.82
CA TYR A 460 -23.13 10.22 11.89
C TYR A 460 -21.92 10.89 11.23
N ASN A 461 -20.78 10.20 11.15
CA ASN A 461 -19.72 10.64 10.25
C ASN A 461 -20.20 10.53 8.80
N VAL A 462 -19.76 11.49 7.97
CA VAL A 462 -20.12 11.58 6.57
C VAL A 462 -18.88 11.70 5.70
N GLN A 463 -19.03 11.42 4.41
CA GLN A 463 -17.98 11.63 3.40
C GLN A 463 -17.94 13.09 2.92
N PRO A 464 -16.75 13.67 2.68
CA PRO A 464 -16.61 15.01 2.13
C PRO A 464 -16.96 15.07 0.63
N ASP A 465 -17.34 16.25 0.16
CA ASP A 465 -17.89 16.47 -1.18
C ASP A 465 -16.87 16.27 -2.31
N THR A 466 -15.61 16.62 -2.06
CA THR A 466 -14.54 16.69 -3.06
C THR A 466 -13.20 16.20 -2.52
N MET A 467 -12.33 15.78 -3.44
CA MET A 467 -11.04 15.18 -3.11
C MET A 467 -9.97 16.21 -2.74
N ALA A 468 -10.02 17.42 -3.29
CA ALA A 468 -8.97 18.42 -3.11
C ALA A 468 -8.73 18.83 -1.64
N PRO A 469 -9.77 19.09 -0.81
CA PRO A 469 -9.57 19.43 0.60
C PRO A 469 -9.02 18.29 1.47
N ILE A 470 -9.03 17.05 0.97
CA ILE A 470 -8.48 15.88 1.67
C ILE A 470 -7.24 15.32 1.00
N TRP A 471 -6.76 15.94 -0.09
CA TRP A 471 -5.55 15.52 -0.81
C TRP A 471 -4.37 15.40 0.16
N ASN A 472 -3.51 14.39 -0.05
CA ASN A 472 -2.25 14.25 0.67
C ASN A 472 -1.23 13.54 -0.22
N LEU A 473 0.06 13.81 0.01
CA LEU A 473 1.18 13.33 -0.80
C LEU A 473 1.25 11.80 -1.03
N ARG A 474 0.64 10.99 -0.14
CA ARG A 474 0.59 9.51 -0.23
C ARG A 474 -0.66 8.96 -0.92
N GLY A 475 -1.63 9.82 -1.23
CA GLY A 475 -2.88 9.38 -1.85
C GLY A 475 -3.69 8.41 -0.98
N VAL A 476 -3.61 8.51 0.35
CA VAL A 476 -4.35 7.62 1.29
C VAL A 476 -5.60 8.33 1.81
N LEU A 477 -6.53 7.56 2.41
CA LEU A 477 -7.76 8.10 2.99
C LEU A 477 -8.66 8.82 1.95
N SER A 478 -8.64 8.36 0.71
CA SER A 478 -9.52 8.84 -0.36
C SER A 478 -10.97 8.41 -0.10
N ASN A 479 -11.73 9.27 0.57
CA ASN A 479 -13.11 9.00 0.98
C ASN A 479 -14.13 10.07 0.59
N ALA A 480 -13.77 11.00 -0.32
CA ALA A 480 -14.76 11.91 -0.89
C ALA A 480 -15.86 11.16 -1.67
N TRP A 481 -16.97 11.82 -1.99
CA TRP A 481 -18.06 11.18 -2.74
C TRP A 481 -17.57 10.56 -4.03
N HIS A 482 -17.94 9.30 -4.29
CA HIS A 482 -17.62 8.64 -5.55
C HIS A 482 -18.58 9.14 -6.62
N ARG A 483 -18.04 9.43 -7.81
CA ARG A 483 -18.78 10.01 -8.94
C ARG A 483 -18.59 9.11 -10.15
N VAL A 484 -19.68 8.81 -10.85
CA VAL A 484 -19.68 8.02 -12.08
C VAL A 484 -20.50 8.76 -13.13
N HIS A 485 -19.88 9.07 -14.27
CA HIS A 485 -20.56 9.67 -15.42
C HIS A 485 -21.00 8.58 -16.39
N VAL A 486 -22.26 8.63 -16.81
CA VAL A 486 -22.85 7.68 -17.78
C VAL A 486 -23.65 8.40 -18.84
N HIS A 487 -23.77 7.78 -20.01
CA HIS A 487 -24.65 8.23 -21.09
C HIS A 487 -26.03 7.60 -20.96
N VAL A 488 -27.07 8.26 -21.46
CA VAL A 488 -28.45 7.76 -21.48
C VAL A 488 -28.83 7.45 -22.93
N ALA A 489 -29.36 6.26 -23.16
CA ALA A 489 -29.88 5.85 -24.46
C ALA A 489 -31.02 6.79 -24.93
N PRO A 490 -31.14 7.05 -26.25
CA PRO A 490 -32.10 8.00 -26.81
C PRO A 490 -33.58 7.78 -26.44
#